data_AF-A0ABD6B6L3-F1
#
_entry.id   AF-A0ABD6B6L3-F1
#
_cell.length_a   1.000
_cell.length_b   1.000
_cell.length_c   1.000
_cell.angle_alpha   90.00
_cell.angle_beta   90.00
_cell.angle_gamma   90.00
#
_symmetry.space_group_name_H-M   'P 1'
#
loop_
_entity.id
_entity.type
_entity.pdbx_description
1 polymer ?
#
loop_
_entity_poly.entity_id
_entity_poly.type
_entity_poly.pdbx_seq_one_letter_code
_entity_poly.pdbx_strand_id
1 'polypeptide(L)'
;MDPAVLRDDMVDGLEHALGRPLPEEIGLAMRTVPRREFVEEAPYDNRPRTVDGAVTLAPGTVARLLTALDPREGDEALVVGAGG
;
A
#
# COMPACT_ATOMS: atom_id res chain seq x y z
N MET A 1 14.90 -4.90 -12.79
CA MET A 1 13.48 -5.10 -13.12
C MET A 1 12.80 -3.74 -13.09
N ASP A 2 11.78 -3.50 -13.91
CA ASP A 2 11.07 -2.21 -13.95
C ASP A 2 10.31 -2.00 -12.61
N PRO A 3 10.54 -0.88 -11.89
CA PRO A 3 9.82 -0.56 -10.66
C PRO A 3 8.29 -0.47 -10.80
N ALA A 4 7.77 -0.19 -11.99
CA ALA A 4 6.33 -0.24 -12.26
C ALA A 4 5.81 -1.69 -12.26
N VAL A 5 6.51 -2.60 -12.92
CA VAL A 5 6.17 -4.03 -12.94
C VAL A 5 6.21 -4.63 -11.53
N LEU A 6 7.25 -4.32 -10.74
CA LEU A 6 7.32 -4.78 -9.34
C LEU A 6 6.16 -4.27 -8.46
N ARG A 7 5.68 -3.05 -8.74
CA ARG A 7 4.52 -2.49 -8.05
C ARG A 7 3.24 -3.20 -8.46
N ASP A 8 3.10 -3.53 -9.74
CA ASP A 8 1.97 -4.30 -10.22
C ASP A 8 1.93 -5.71 -9.63
N ASP A 9 3.07 -6.40 -9.62
CA ASP A 9 3.24 -7.73 -9.03
C ASP A 9 2.92 -7.73 -7.52
N MET A 10 3.28 -6.65 -6.80
CA MET A 10 2.91 -6.50 -5.39
C MET A 10 1.39 -6.49 -5.22
N VAL A 11 0.66 -5.71 -6.03
CA VAL A 11 -0.81 -5.62 -5.91
C VAL A 11 -1.46 -6.96 -6.23
N ASP A 12 -1.02 -7.67 -7.28
CA ASP A 12 -1.49 -9.03 -7.59
C ASP A 12 -1.20 -10.00 -6.43
N GLY A 13 0.00 -9.92 -5.83
CA GLY A 13 0.38 -10.71 -4.68
C GLY A 13 -0.46 -10.43 -3.43
N LEU A 14 -0.95 -9.21 -3.25
CA LEU A 14 -1.83 -8.85 -2.13
C LEU A 14 -3.20 -9.50 -2.27
N GLU A 15 -3.80 -9.51 -3.46
CA GLU A 15 -5.09 -10.18 -3.69
C GLU A 15 -5.03 -11.67 -3.35
N HIS A 16 -3.92 -12.31 -3.75
CA HIS A 16 -3.66 -13.70 -3.39
C HIS A 16 -3.50 -13.88 -1.88
N ALA A 17 -2.70 -13.04 -1.21
CA ALA A 17 -2.46 -13.12 0.23
C ALA A 17 -3.71 -12.81 1.08
N LEU A 18 -4.62 -11.99 0.56
CA LEU A 18 -5.88 -11.65 1.22
C LEU A 18 -7.00 -12.65 0.93
N GLY A 19 -6.83 -13.51 -0.07
CA GLY A 19 -7.83 -14.48 -0.51
C GLY A 19 -9.06 -13.83 -1.16
N ARG A 20 -8.95 -12.56 -1.57
CA ARG A 20 -10.01 -11.79 -2.24
C ARG A 20 -9.41 -10.64 -3.06
N PRO A 21 -10.07 -10.23 -4.15
CA PRO A 21 -9.68 -9.04 -4.90
C PRO A 21 -9.71 -7.78 -4.03
N LEU A 22 -8.88 -6.80 -4.37
CA LEU A 22 -8.98 -5.47 -3.79
C LEU A 22 -10.14 -4.69 -4.45
N PRO A 23 -10.76 -3.72 -3.74
CA PRO A 23 -11.60 -2.73 -4.40
C PRO A 23 -10.81 -2.03 -5.51
N GLU A 24 -11.46 -1.73 -6.63
CA GLU A 24 -10.82 -1.22 -7.85
C GLU A 24 -10.02 0.06 -7.56
N GLU A 25 -10.61 0.99 -6.82
CA GLU A 25 -10.04 2.29 -6.47
C GLU A 25 -8.79 2.13 -5.59
N ILE A 26 -8.81 1.17 -4.66
CA ILE A 26 -7.67 0.87 -3.80
C ILE A 26 -6.55 0.20 -4.60
N GLY A 27 -6.88 -0.76 -5.45
CA GLY A 27 -5.92 -1.38 -6.37
C GLY A 27 -5.24 -0.35 -7.26
N LEU A 28 -6.03 0.54 -7.88
CA LEU A 28 -5.53 1.63 -8.72
C LEU A 28 -4.64 2.60 -7.93
N ALA A 29 -5.04 3.00 -6.72
CA ALA A 29 -4.24 3.88 -5.87
C ALA A 29 -2.88 3.24 -5.54
N MET A 30 -2.85 1.96 -5.17
CA MET A 30 -1.61 1.23 -4.86
C MET A 30 -0.72 1.03 -6.10
N ARG A 31 -1.30 0.93 -7.30
CA ARG A 31 -0.55 0.90 -8.58
C ARG A 31 -0.11 2.28 -9.06
N THR A 32 -0.64 3.36 -8.48
CA THR A 32 -0.32 4.73 -8.88
C THR A 32 0.75 5.36 -7.99
N VAL A 33 0.65 5.16 -6.66
CA VAL A 33 1.55 5.77 -5.69
C VAL A 33 2.89 5.01 -5.64
N PRO A 34 4.03 5.66 -5.96
CA PRO A 34 5.33 4.99 -6.05
C PRO A 34 5.94 4.77 -4.66
N ARG A 35 5.59 3.67 -3.99
CA ARG A 35 6.09 3.33 -2.63
C ARG A 35 7.61 3.43 -2.43
N ARG A 36 8.40 3.23 -3.49
CA ARG A 36 9.87 3.39 -3.48
C ARG A 36 10.38 4.79 -3.10
N GLU A 37 9.53 5.82 -3.17
CA GLU A 37 9.87 7.18 -2.75
C GLU A 37 9.86 7.35 -1.23
N PHE A 38 9.26 6.39 -0.52
CA PHE A 38 9.06 6.38 0.93
C PHE A 38 9.84 5.25 1.61
N VAL A 39 10.14 4.17 0.87
CA VAL A 39 10.84 2.98 1.37
C VAL A 39 11.93 2.60 0.39
N GLU A 40 13.19 2.65 0.80
CA GLU A 40 14.32 2.31 -0.07
C GLU A 40 14.49 0.80 -0.25
N GLU A 41 14.48 0.04 0.84
CA GLU A 41 14.82 -1.38 0.84
C GLU A 41 13.60 -2.26 0.54
N ALA A 42 13.62 -2.92 -0.62
CA ALA A 42 12.59 -3.84 -1.08
C ALA A 42 11.16 -3.28 -0.86
N PRO A 43 10.84 -2.12 -1.47
CA PRO A 43 9.62 -1.34 -1.17
C PRO A 43 8.32 -2.11 -1.37
N TYR A 44 8.33 -3.08 -2.28
CA TYR A 44 7.15 -3.79 -2.75
C TYR A 44 6.95 -5.17 -2.08
N ASP A 45 7.81 -5.53 -1.13
CA ASP A 45 7.57 -6.70 -0.30
C ASP A 45 6.36 -6.46 0.63
N ASN A 46 5.50 -7.46 0.78
CA ASN A 46 4.40 -7.42 1.73
C ASN A 46 4.87 -7.63 3.19
N ARG A 47 5.72 -6.74 3.70
CA ARG A 47 6.31 -6.78 5.03
C ARG A 47 6.50 -5.36 5.56
N PRO A 48 6.44 -5.14 6.90
CA PRO A 48 6.76 -3.84 7.47
C PRO A 48 8.23 -3.50 7.22
N ARG A 49 8.55 -2.20 7.29
CA ARG A 49 9.92 -1.66 7.17
C ARG A 49 10.13 -0.59 8.23
N THR A 50 11.38 -0.42 8.66
CA THR A 50 11.76 0.70 9.52
C THR A 50 12.32 1.81 8.65
N VAL A 51 11.71 2.99 8.70
CA VAL A 51 12.13 4.21 8.00
C VAL A 51 12.24 5.31 9.04
N ASP A 52 13.38 5.98 9.12
CA ASP A 52 13.65 7.07 10.07
C ASP A 52 13.28 6.76 11.53
N GLY A 53 13.49 5.50 11.95
CA GLY A 53 13.19 5.03 13.30
C GLY A 53 11.70 4.73 13.59
N ALA A 54 10.83 4.89 12.59
CA ALA A 54 9.42 4.52 12.66
C ALA A 54 9.12 3.29 11.81
N VAL A 55 8.02 2.58 12.10
CA VAL A 55 7.60 1.40 11.34
C VAL A 55 6.60 1.80 10.27
N THR A 56 7.02 1.73 9.00
CA THR A 56 6.13 1.83 7.84
C THR A 56 5.36 0.51 7.68
N LEU A 57 4.04 0.61 7.59
CA LEU A 57 3.14 -0.54 7.50
C LEU A 57 3.42 -1.40 6.25
N ALA A 58 3.20 -2.72 6.39
CA ALA A 58 3.20 -3.63 5.25
C ALA A 58 2.09 -3.25 4.24
N PRO A 59 2.33 -3.37 2.92
CA PRO A 59 1.33 -3.12 1.89
C PRO A 59 -0.02 -3.79 2.15
N GLY A 60 -0.04 -5.06 2.59
CA GLY A 60 -1.27 -5.78 2.91
C GLY A 60 -2.01 -5.24 4.14
N THR A 61 -1.30 -4.65 5.10
CA THR A 61 -1.92 -3.96 6.23
C THR A 61 -2.62 -2.69 5.74
N VAL A 62 -1.94 -1.89 4.90
CA VAL A 62 -2.53 -0.67 4.31
C VAL A 62 -3.77 -1.01 3.49
N ALA A 63 -3.68 -2.04 2.62
CA ALA A 63 -4.79 -2.49 1.80
C ALA A 63 -6.01 -2.90 2.65
N ARG A 64 -5.80 -3.63 3.75
CA ARG A 64 -6.87 -3.99 4.70
C ARG A 64 -7.50 -2.77 5.36
N LEU A 65 -6.68 -1.81 5.81
CA LEU A 65 -7.16 -0.60 6.46
C LEU A 65 -8.00 0.25 5.52
N LEU A 66 -7.51 0.51 4.30
CA LEU A 66 -8.23 1.31 3.31
C LEU A 66 -9.51 0.61 2.84
N THR A 67 -9.47 -0.71 2.64
CA THR A 67 -10.68 -1.48 2.29
C THR A 67 -11.72 -1.42 3.41
N ALA A 68 -11.30 -1.43 4.68
CA ALA A 68 -12.21 -1.33 5.81
C ALA A 68 -12.74 0.09 6.03
N LEU A 69 -11.93 1.10 5.72
CA LEU A 69 -12.31 2.52 5.79
C LEU A 69 -13.33 2.89 4.71
N ASP A 70 -13.25 2.26 3.53
CA ASP A 70 -14.12 2.49 2.38
C ASP A 70 -14.22 3.98 1.99
N PRO A 71 -13.08 4.66 1.72
CA PRO A 71 -13.05 6.08 1.45
C PRO A 71 -13.76 6.40 0.13
N ARG A 72 -14.55 7.48 0.13
CA ARG A 72 -15.30 7.94 -1.04
C ARG A 72 -14.87 9.34 -1.46
N GLU A 73 -15.15 9.67 -2.72
CA GLU A 73 -14.95 11.02 -3.22
C GLU A 73 -15.76 12.03 -2.38
N GLY A 74 -15.08 13.09 -1.92
CA GLY A 74 -15.67 14.11 -1.07
C GLY A 74 -15.55 13.86 0.44
N ASP A 75 -15.05 12.69 0.86
CA ASP A 75 -14.78 12.44 2.27
C ASP A 75 -13.60 13.29 2.79
N GLU A 76 -13.74 13.81 4.01
CA GLU A 76 -12.64 14.43 4.75
C GLU A 76 -11.93 13.37 5.60
N ALA A 77 -10.62 13.20 5.41
CA ALA A 77 -9.84 12.19 6.11
C ALA A 77 -8.81 12.83 7.05
N LEU A 78 -8.76 12.34 8.30
CA LEU A 78 -7.67 12.62 9.24
C LEU A 78 -6.73 11.41 9.31
N VAL A 79 -5.48 11.59 8.90
CA VAL A 79 -4.43 10.58 9.06
C VAL A 79 -3.60 10.93 10.28
N VAL A 80 -3.66 10.09 11.32
CA VAL A 80 -2.86 10.25 12.55
C VAL A 80 -1.63 9.35 12.45
N GLY A 81 -0.44 9.94 12.62
CA GLY A 81 0.82 9.21 12.46
C GLY A 81 1.15 8.91 11.00
N ALA A 82 1.05 9.92 10.13
CA ALA A 82 1.26 9.77 8.68
C ALA A 82 2.64 9.18 8.31
N GLY A 83 3.63 9.33 9.19
CA GLY A 83 4.97 8.79 8.96
C GLY A 83 5.64 9.38 7.71
N GLY A 84 6.68 8.67 7.26
CA GLY A 84 7.40 8.86 6.01
C GLY A 84 7.36 7.59 5.18
#